data_AF-W4NA77-F1
#
_entry.id   AF-W4NA77-F1
#
_cell.length_a   1.000
_cell.length_b   1.000
_cell.length_c   1.000
_cell.angle_alpha   90.00
_cell.angle_beta   90.00
_cell.angle_gamma   90.00
#
_symmetry.space_group_name_H-M   'P 1'
#
loop_
_entity.id
_entity.type
_entity.pdbx_description
1 polymer ?
#
loop_
_entity_poly.entity_id
_entity_poly.type
_entity_poly.pdbx_seq_one_letter_code
_entity_poly.pdbx_strand_id
1 'polypeptide(L)'
;MRNMALTPRARDLTALLNTGTPKNRNTEKPKERSAGDGGMWVKTSVSLRAETRRRLRTYAAEHDMRIQEVMEDALASYLSRQ
;
A
#
# COMPACT_ATOMS: atom_id res chain seq x y z
N MET A 1 27.02 35.55 -39.33
CA MET A 1 27.41 34.30 -38.65
C MET A 1 26.72 34.23 -37.30
N ARG A 2 25.84 33.23 -37.06
CA ARG A 2 25.49 32.67 -35.73
C ARG A 2 24.54 31.47 -35.92
N ASN A 3 25.20 30.33 -36.12
CA ASN A 3 24.85 28.93 -35.94
C ASN A 3 23.40 28.59 -35.56
N MET A 4 22.69 28.02 -36.54
CA MET A 4 21.43 27.32 -36.41
C MET A 4 21.74 25.81 -36.36
N ALA A 5 21.88 25.26 -35.16
CA ALA A 5 22.04 23.82 -34.95
C ALA A 5 21.06 23.37 -33.85
N LEU A 6 19.80 23.19 -34.26
CA LEU A 6 18.76 22.55 -33.46
C LEU A 6 19.05 21.05 -33.45
N THR A 7 19.84 20.59 -32.48
CA THR A 7 19.88 19.17 -32.12
C THR A 7 19.10 19.02 -30.82
N PRO A 8 17.92 18.37 -30.82
CA PRO A 8 17.26 18.05 -29.57
C PRO A 8 18.13 17.01 -28.86
N ARG A 9 18.81 17.45 -27.81
CA ARG A 9 19.62 16.60 -26.95
C ARG A 9 18.71 15.53 -26.37
N ALA A 10 18.99 14.26 -26.66
CA ALA A 10 18.31 13.09 -26.08
C ALA A 10 18.55 12.99 -24.56
N ARG A 11 17.94 13.90 -23.81
CA ARG A 11 18.01 13.99 -22.35
C ARG A 11 16.64 14.34 -21.82
N ASP A 12 15.67 13.46 -22.01
CA ASP A 12 14.49 13.46 -21.13
C ASP A 12 13.69 12.15 -21.09
N LEU A 13 14.30 11.03 -21.46
CA LEU A 13 13.66 9.72 -21.24
C LEU A 13 13.79 9.24 -19.78
N THR A 14 14.77 9.73 -19.03
CA THR A 14 14.95 9.37 -17.61
C THR A 14 13.92 10.04 -16.70
N ALA A 15 13.33 11.17 -17.09
CA ALA A 15 12.29 11.85 -16.32
C ALA A 15 10.92 11.17 -16.46
N LEU A 16 10.63 10.55 -17.60
CA LEU A 16 9.36 9.85 -17.85
C LEU A 16 9.23 8.51 -17.10
N LEU A 17 10.36 7.84 -16.84
CA LEU A 17 10.36 6.53 -16.15
C LEU A 17 10.22 6.62 -14.62
N ASN A 18 10.29 7.82 -14.02
CA ASN A 18 10.16 7.99 -12.57
C ASN A 18 8.74 8.35 -12.09
N THR A 19 7.71 8.08 -12.91
CA THR A 19 6.30 8.13 -12.47
C THR A 19 5.86 6.85 -11.74
N GLY A 20 6.80 6.24 -11.00
CA GLY A 20 6.66 4.92 -10.39
C GLY A 20 6.45 4.92 -8.88
N THR A 21 5.71 5.89 -8.31
CA THR A 21 5.10 5.63 -6.99
C THR A 21 3.69 5.12 -7.23
N PRO A 22 3.40 3.83 -7.00
CA PRO A 22 2.02 3.38 -6.92
C PRO A 22 1.44 4.06 -5.68
N LYS A 23 0.79 5.21 -5.89
CA LYS A 23 -0.02 5.86 -4.87
C LYS A 23 -1.05 4.82 -4.46
N ASN A 24 -0.79 4.18 -3.33
CA ASN A 24 -1.64 3.16 -2.75
C ASN A 24 -3.02 3.79 -2.54
N ARG A 25 -3.92 3.57 -3.51
CA ARG A 25 -5.28 4.12 -3.53
C ARG A 25 -6.17 3.55 -2.42
N ASN A 26 -5.63 2.70 -1.52
CA ASN A 26 -6.29 2.18 -0.33
C ASN A 26 -5.86 2.90 0.96
N THR A 27 -5.53 4.19 0.92
CA THR A 27 -5.41 5.02 2.14
C THR A 27 -6.68 5.83 2.39
N GLU A 28 -7.86 5.28 2.06
CA GLU A 28 -9.04 5.71 2.82
C GLU A 28 -8.76 5.35 4.28
N LYS A 29 -8.35 6.38 5.03
CA LYS A 29 -8.25 6.34 6.48
C LYS A 29 -9.58 5.72 6.94
N PRO A 30 -9.59 4.55 7.58
CA PRO A 30 -10.85 3.98 8.03
C PRO A 30 -11.50 5.05 8.89
N LYS A 31 -12.71 5.48 8.49
CA LYS A 31 -13.56 6.34 9.32
C LYS A 31 -13.49 5.75 10.71
N GLU A 32 -12.96 6.52 11.66
CA GLU A 32 -12.94 6.21 13.10
C GLU A 32 -14.41 6.03 13.50
N ARG A 33 -14.96 4.84 13.24
CA ARG A 33 -16.11 4.34 13.97
C ARG A 33 -15.50 4.06 15.32
N SER A 34 -15.81 4.91 16.30
CA SER A 34 -15.47 4.68 17.71
C SER A 34 -15.66 3.20 17.98
N ALA A 35 -14.54 2.49 18.18
CA ALA A 35 -14.58 1.08 18.45
C ALA A 35 -15.42 0.92 19.71
N GLY A 36 -16.57 0.27 19.58
CA GLY A 36 -17.18 -0.36 20.75
C GLY A 36 -16.12 -1.30 21.31
N ASP A 37 -15.72 -1.07 22.54
CA ASP A 37 -14.98 -2.00 23.42
C ASP A 37 -13.58 -2.49 22.97
N GLY A 38 -13.06 -2.06 21.82
CA GLY A 38 -11.85 -2.64 21.21
C GLY A 38 -10.69 -1.67 20.98
N GLY A 39 -10.16 -1.03 22.03
CA GLY A 39 -8.84 -0.37 22.03
C GLY A 39 -8.58 0.75 21.00
N MET A 40 -7.41 1.40 21.13
CA MET A 40 -6.94 2.40 20.17
C MET A 40 -6.07 1.73 19.10
N TRP A 41 -6.35 1.98 17.82
CA TRP A 41 -5.52 1.51 16.72
C TRP A 41 -4.13 2.19 16.75
N VAL A 42 -3.08 1.39 16.88
CA VAL A 42 -1.70 1.87 16.78
C VAL A 42 -1.14 1.55 15.41
N LYS A 43 -0.54 2.56 14.74
CA LYS A 43 0.08 2.37 13.44
C LYS A 43 1.40 1.61 13.59
N THR A 44 1.45 0.42 13.00
CA THR A 44 2.66 -0.40 12.92
C THR A 44 3.07 -0.56 11.46
N SER A 45 4.30 -0.16 11.13
CA SER A 45 4.81 -0.20 9.75
C SER A 45 5.52 -1.52 9.48
N VAL A 46 5.04 -2.29 8.52
CA VAL A 46 5.70 -3.53 8.04
C VAL A 46 5.61 -3.59 6.52
N SER A 47 6.71 -4.02 5.89
CA SER A 47 6.74 -4.29 4.45
C SER A 47 6.29 -5.72 4.19
N LEU A 48 5.26 -5.88 3.34
CA LEU A 48 4.79 -7.19 2.89
C LEU A 48 5.27 -7.45 1.47
N ARG A 49 5.53 -8.71 1.14
CA ARG A 49 5.72 -9.11 -0.26
C ARG A 49 4.45 -8.82 -1.06
N ALA A 50 4.64 -8.46 -2.34
CA ALA A 50 3.53 -8.13 -3.23
C ALA A 50 2.52 -9.29 -3.35
N GLU A 51 3.01 -10.53 -3.38
CA GLU A 51 2.18 -11.74 -3.38
C GLU A 51 1.32 -11.85 -2.10
N THR A 52 1.91 -11.67 -0.92
CA THR A 52 1.23 -11.76 0.38
C THR A 52 0.17 -10.68 0.48
N ARG A 53 0.49 -9.45 0.09
CA ARG A 53 -0.46 -8.34 0.06
C ARG A 53 -1.64 -8.62 -0.87
N ARG A 54 -1.40 -9.24 -2.03
CA ARG A 54 -2.46 -9.63 -2.97
C ARG A 54 -3.37 -10.68 -2.36
N ARG A 55 -2.81 -11.72 -1.74
CA ARG A 55 -3.58 -12.77 -1.05
C ARG A 55 -4.44 -12.21 0.08
N LEU A 56 -3.87 -11.34 0.92
CA LEU A 56 -4.61 -10.67 1.98
C LEU A 56 -5.78 -9.85 1.45
N ARG A 57 -5.60 -9.15 0.33
CA ARG A 57 -6.67 -8.35 -0.27
C ARG A 57 -7.79 -9.23 -0.85
N THR A 58 -7.45 -10.35 -1.49
CA THR A 58 -8.43 -11.31 -2.01
C THR A 58 -9.22 -11.93 -0.86
N TYR A 59 -8.54 -12.41 0.18
CA TYR A 59 -9.19 -12.98 1.36
C TYR A 59 -10.13 -11.97 2.04
N ALA A 60 -9.66 -10.73 2.25
CA ALA A 60 -10.49 -9.66 2.80
C ALA A 60 -11.77 -9.43 1.98
N ALA A 61 -11.67 -9.44 0.64
CA ALA A 61 -12.82 -9.24 -0.24
C ALA A 61 -13.79 -10.44 -0.24
N GLU A 62 -13.28 -11.67 -0.14
CA GLU A 62 -14.10 -12.89 -0.08
C GLU A 62 -14.88 -13.01 1.24
N HIS A 63 -14.30 -12.52 2.33
CA HIS A 63 -14.88 -12.62 3.67
C HIS A 63 -15.62 -11.34 4.14
N ASP A 64 -15.75 -10.33 3.28
CA ASP A 64 -16.29 -8.99 3.61
C ASP A 64 -15.60 -8.34 4.83
N MET A 65 -14.30 -8.57 4.94
CA MET A 65 -13.45 -8.07 6.03
C MET A 65 -12.54 -6.95 5.55
N ARG A 66 -12.07 -6.12 6.49
CA ARG A 66 -10.97 -5.20 6.22
C ARG A 66 -9.64 -5.93 6.31
N ILE A 67 -8.66 -5.46 5.54
CA ILE A 67 -7.29 -6.00 5.62
C ILE A 67 -6.69 -5.86 7.04
N GLN A 68 -7.16 -4.88 7.83
CA GLN A 68 -6.78 -4.72 9.24
C GLN A 68 -7.29 -5.88 10.10
N GLU A 69 -8.58 -6.23 9.97
CA GLU A 69 -9.22 -7.32 10.72
C GLU A 69 -8.61 -8.68 10.35
N VAL A 70 -8.36 -8.91 9.06
CA VAL A 70 -7.67 -10.12 8.59
C VAL A 70 -6.27 -10.24 9.20
N MET A 71 -5.54 -9.12 9.30
CA MET A 71 -4.20 -9.12 9.89
C MET A 71 -4.26 -9.33 11.40
N GLU A 72 -5.21 -8.73 12.11
CA GLU A 72 -5.38 -8.89 13.55
C GLU A 72 -5.78 -10.32 13.92
N ASP A 73 -6.73 -10.93 13.22
CA ASP A 73 -7.14 -12.32 13.43
C ASP A 73 -5.98 -13.29 13.16
N ALA A 74 -5.25 -13.10 12.05
CA ALA A 74 -4.07 -13.90 11.73
C ALA A 74 -2.97 -13.78 12.80
N LEU A 75 -2.72 -12.57 13.31
CA LEU A 75 -1.74 -12.33 14.37
C LEU A 75 -2.20 -12.91 15.71
N ALA A 76 -3.46 -12.73 16.10
CA ALA A 76 -4.02 -13.30 17.31
C ALA A 76 -3.96 -14.84 17.29
N SER A 77 -4.31 -15.45 16.16
CA SER A 77 -4.21 -16.90 15.94
C SER A 77 -2.77 -17.39 15.97
N TYR A 78 -1.81 -16.62 15.44
CA TYR A 78 -0.39 -16.98 15.49
C TYR A 78 0.19 -16.87 16.91
N LEU A 79 -0.11 -15.79 17.63
CA LEU A 79 0.40 -15.55 18.98
C LEU A 79 -0.23 -16.46 20.04
N SER A 80 -1.47 -16.92 19.84
CA SER A 80 -2.12 -17.88 20.75
C SER A 80 -1.59 -19.31 20.62
N ARG A 81 -0.86 -19.62 19.55
CA ARG A 81 -0.20 -20.92 19.33
C ARG A 81 1.22 -20.98 19.91
N GLN A 82 1.73 -19.88 20.44
CA GLN A 82 3.00 -19.80 21.16
C GLN A 82 2.77 -20.07 22.65
#